data_AF-A0A5N5TIE7-F1
#
_entry.id   AF-A0A5N5TIE7-F1
#
_cell.length_a   1.000
_cell.length_b   1.000
_cell.length_c   1.000
_cell.angle_alpha   90.00
_cell.angle_beta   90.00
_cell.angle_gamma   90.00
#
_symmetry.space_group_name_H-M   'P 1'
#
loop_
_entity.id
_entity.type
_entity.pdbx_description
1 polymer ?
#
loop_
_entity_poly.entity_id
_entity_poly.type
_entity_poly.pdbx_seq_one_letter_code
_entity_poly.pdbx_strand_id
1 'polypeptide(L)'
;MIDTKTFESMRTDLTPKLENMLKVETLLLTGAKSAHVQTVHQMHQACNKSKASLLKIDDVGDVLVERNNPEKFAQSLLLFCKGLGVLTSLPMTGVERQRTFSGSSTDEEGRPRRHRAMSMEEYDIPNLRRFSFSNSVQTAN
;
A
#
# COMPACT_ATOMS: atom_id res chain seq x y z
N MET A 1 30.58 28.30 33.46
CA MET A 1 30.47 27.89 32.04
C MET A 1 30.08 26.43 32.08
N ILE A 2 28.79 26.12 31.93
CA ILE A 2 28.28 24.74 32.02
C ILE A 2 28.54 24.10 30.66
N ASP A 3 29.40 23.08 30.62
CA ASP A 3 29.76 22.37 29.40
C ASP A 3 28.52 21.69 28.80
N THR A 4 28.08 22.19 27.66
CA THR A 4 26.96 21.66 26.86
C THR A 4 27.17 20.21 26.39
N LYS A 5 28.38 19.66 26.54
CA LYS A 5 28.70 18.26 26.23
C LYS A 5 28.16 17.25 27.24
N THR A 6 27.93 17.63 28.49
CA THR A 6 27.48 16.69 29.54
C THR A 6 25.98 16.42 29.45
N PHE A 7 25.19 17.31 28.84
CA PHE A 7 23.73 17.15 28.76
C PHE A 7 23.27 16.21 27.63
N GLU A 8 24.08 15.99 26.59
CA GLU A 8 23.73 15.01 25.53
C GLU A 8 23.85 13.54 25.99
N SER A 9 24.61 13.27 27.04
CA SER A 9 24.92 11.93 27.54
C SER A 9 23.74 11.22 28.23
N MET A 10 22.64 11.92 28.54
CA MET A 10 21.42 11.29 29.10
C MET A 10 20.50 10.67 28.04
N ARG A 11 20.85 10.76 26.74
CA ARG A 11 20.09 10.07 25.69
C ARG A 11 20.43 8.58 25.75
N THR A 12 19.43 7.78 26.09
CA THR A 12 19.55 6.32 26.03
C THR A 12 19.51 5.89 24.57
N ASP A 13 20.62 5.37 24.04
CA ASP A 13 20.66 4.82 22.69
C ASP A 13 19.77 3.59 22.56
N LEU A 14 18.72 3.71 21.75
CA LEU A 14 17.75 2.63 21.51
C LEU A 14 18.15 1.74 20.34
N THR A 15 19.06 2.19 19.48
CA THR A 15 19.57 1.47 18.30
C THR A 15 19.92 0.00 18.57
N PRO A 16 20.70 -0.37 19.61
CA PRO A 16 21.03 -1.78 19.88
C PRO A 16 19.85 -2.59 20.44
N LYS A 17 18.80 -1.93 20.92
CA LYS A 17 17.59 -2.57 21.46
C LYS A 17 16.53 -2.80 20.39
N LEU A 18 16.57 -2.07 19.27
CA LEU A 18 15.55 -2.14 18.23
C LEU A 18 15.42 -3.53 17.62
N GLU A 19 16.53 -4.22 17.35
CA GLU A 19 16.51 -5.57 16.76
C GLU A 19 15.77 -6.59 17.63
N ASN A 20 15.97 -6.52 18.95
CA ASN A 20 15.41 -7.47 19.92
C ASN A 20 14.03 -7.05 20.48
N MET A 21 13.73 -5.75 20.51
CA MET A 21 12.47 -5.24 21.06
C MET A 21 11.34 -5.13 20.03
N LEU A 22 11.64 -4.95 18.73
CA LEU A 22 10.61 -4.94 17.70
C LEU A 22 10.13 -6.37 17.37
N LYS A 23 9.16 -6.85 18.16
CA LYS A 23 8.47 -8.12 17.89
C LYS A 23 7.43 -8.02 16.78
N VAL A 24 6.89 -6.83 16.57
CA VAL A 24 5.82 -6.51 15.62
C VAL A 24 6.37 -6.09 14.27
N GLU A 25 5.59 -6.32 13.21
CA GLU A 25 5.88 -5.72 11.91
C GLU A 25 5.78 -4.20 11.99
N THR A 26 6.75 -3.52 11.40
CA THR A 26 6.91 -2.08 11.54
C THR A 26 7.17 -1.44 10.20
N LEU A 27 6.42 -0.39 9.90
CA LEU A 27 6.61 0.45 8.72
C LEU A 27 7.30 1.75 9.15
N LEU A 28 8.55 1.94 8.73
CA LEU A 28 9.29 3.19 8.90
C LEU A 28 8.94 4.12 7.75
N LEU A 29 8.54 5.35 8.06
CA LEU A 29 8.09 6.33 7.09
C LEU A 29 9.04 7.54 7.07
N THR A 30 9.42 8.00 5.88
CA THR A 30 10.19 9.23 5.73
C THR A 30 9.88 9.95 4.42
N GLY A 31 9.89 11.29 4.44
CA GLY A 31 9.81 12.10 3.24
C GLY A 31 11.22 12.34 2.66
N ALA A 32 11.37 12.35 1.35
CA ALA A 32 12.67 12.51 0.70
C ALA A 32 13.38 13.84 1.02
N LYS A 33 12.62 14.89 1.38
CA LYS A 33 13.12 16.20 1.80
C LYS A 33 13.12 16.37 3.32
N SER A 34 12.86 15.31 4.08
CA SER A 34 12.82 15.36 5.55
C SER A 34 14.22 15.56 6.14
N ALA A 35 14.32 16.34 7.21
CA ALA A 35 15.57 16.49 7.96
C ALA A 35 16.01 15.18 8.65
N HIS A 36 15.13 14.17 8.72
CA HIS A 36 15.37 12.93 9.48
C HIS A 36 15.61 11.70 8.59
N VAL A 37 15.76 11.89 7.26
CA VAL A 37 15.97 10.78 6.30
C VAL A 37 17.15 9.90 6.69
N GLN A 38 18.29 10.51 7.03
CA GLN A 38 19.50 9.77 7.39
C GLN A 38 19.31 8.95 8.67
N THR A 39 18.68 9.55 9.69
CA THR A 39 18.39 8.88 10.96
C THR A 39 17.44 7.70 10.78
N VAL A 40 16.39 7.86 9.97
CA VAL A 40 15.44 6.77 9.67
C VAL A 40 16.12 5.65 8.88
N HIS A 41 17.01 5.99 7.94
CA HIS A 41 17.81 4.97 7.23
C HIS A 41 18.74 4.19 8.16
N GLN A 42 19.42 4.86 9.09
CA GLN A 42 20.26 4.19 10.09
C GLN A 42 19.42 3.32 11.03
N MET A 43 18.25 3.81 11.43
CA MET A 43 17.29 3.05 12.23
C MET A 43 16.80 1.79 11.50
N HIS A 44 16.49 1.89 10.20
CA HIS A 44 16.11 0.76 9.38
C HIS A 44 17.23 -0.28 9.28
N GLN A 45 18.50 0.16 9.18
CA GLN A 45 19.65 -0.75 9.14
C GLN A 45 19.88 -1.48 10.47
N ALA A 46 19.56 -0.84 11.59
CA ALA A 46 19.63 -1.44 12.92
C ALA A 46 18.42 -2.32 13.29
N CYS A 47 17.34 -2.27 12.49
CA CYS A 47 16.15 -3.09 12.67
C CYS A 47 16.24 -4.42 11.90
N ASN A 48 15.43 -5.39 12.32
CA ASN A 48 15.31 -6.65 11.61
C ASN A 48 14.60 -6.47 10.26
N LYS A 49 15.34 -6.67 9.15
CA LYS A 49 14.88 -6.51 7.77
C LYS A 49 13.71 -7.41 7.38
N SER A 50 13.46 -8.49 8.11
CA SER A 50 12.31 -9.37 7.86
C SER A 50 10.98 -8.78 8.35
N LYS A 51 11.01 -7.83 9.30
CA LYS A 51 9.81 -7.27 9.94
C LYS A 51 9.69 -5.76 9.77
N ALA A 52 10.79 -5.10 9.44
CA ALA A 52 10.83 -3.67 9.18
C ALA A 52 10.75 -3.41 7.68
N SER A 53 9.79 -2.58 7.27
CA SER A 53 9.67 -2.03 5.92
C SER A 53 9.96 -0.54 5.95
N LEU A 54 10.67 -0.02 4.95
CA LEU A 54 10.94 1.41 4.80
C LEU A 54 10.16 1.99 3.63
N LEU A 55 9.34 2.99 3.90
CA LEU A 55 8.63 3.78 2.91
C LEU A 55 9.23 5.19 2.84
N LYS A 56 9.86 5.49 1.70
CA LYS A 56 10.34 6.82 1.36
C LYS A 56 9.40 7.45 0.34
N ILE A 57 8.81 8.59 0.67
CA ILE A 57 7.91 9.33 -0.23
C ILE A 57 8.68 10.48 -0.87
N ASP A 58 8.67 10.53 -2.20
CA ASP A 58 9.36 11.56 -2.95
C ASP A 58 8.67 12.93 -2.83
N ASP A 59 9.48 13.98 -3.00
CA ASP A 59 9.09 15.38 -2.99
C ASP A 59 8.47 15.95 -1.71
N VAL A 60 8.43 15.16 -0.63
CA VAL A 60 7.80 15.53 0.63
C VAL A 60 8.84 15.72 1.73
N GLY A 61 8.70 16.77 2.53
CA GLY A 61 9.46 17.02 3.75
C GLY A 61 8.87 16.29 4.95
N ASP A 62 7.61 16.60 5.29
CA ASP A 62 6.87 15.93 6.35
C ASP A 62 5.62 15.28 5.78
N VAL A 63 5.58 13.94 5.83
CA VAL A 63 4.51 13.15 5.23
C VAL A 63 3.14 13.43 5.84
N LEU A 64 3.08 13.77 7.13
CA LEU A 64 1.80 13.96 7.82
C LEU A 64 1.27 15.38 7.66
N VAL A 65 2.18 16.36 7.54
CA VAL A 65 1.82 17.78 7.48
C VAL A 65 1.62 18.26 6.04
N GLU A 66 2.39 17.70 5.09
CA GLU A 66 2.37 18.18 3.73
C GLU A 66 1.12 17.67 2.98
N ARG A 67 0.19 18.61 2.76
CA ARG A 67 -1.16 18.38 2.21
C ARG A 67 -1.18 17.77 0.80
N ASN A 68 -0.03 17.71 0.14
CA ASN A 68 0.08 17.49 -1.29
C ASN A 68 -0.05 16.01 -1.69
N ASN A 69 0.10 15.03 -0.77
CA ASN A 69 0.01 13.60 -1.11
C ASN A 69 -0.44 12.65 0.03
N PRO A 70 -1.53 12.92 0.77
CA PRO A 70 -2.05 11.97 1.77
C PRO A 70 -2.50 10.65 1.12
N GLU A 71 -2.92 10.67 -0.14
CA GLU A 71 -3.41 9.49 -0.86
C GLU A 71 -2.33 8.44 -1.09
N LYS A 72 -1.11 8.85 -1.46
CA LYS A 72 0.02 7.92 -1.68
C LYS A 72 0.40 7.22 -0.37
N PHE A 73 0.43 7.99 0.72
CA PHE A 73 0.67 7.43 2.05
C PHE A 73 -0.46 6.47 2.46
N ALA A 74 -1.72 6.88 2.33
CA ALA A 74 -2.87 6.04 2.69
C ALA A 74 -2.91 4.72 1.89
N GLN A 75 -2.59 4.78 0.59
CA GLN A 75 -2.49 3.58 -0.26
C GLN A 75 -1.39 2.63 0.22
N SER A 76 -0.21 3.17 0.52
CA SER A 76 0.92 2.36 1.02
C SER A 76 0.65 1.77 2.41
N LEU A 77 -0.02 2.52 3.29
CA LEU A 77 -0.45 2.04 4.60
C LEU A 77 -1.50 0.94 4.47
N LEU A 78 -2.47 1.11 3.56
CA LEU A 78 -3.46 0.09 3.27
C LEU A 78 -2.81 -1.18 2.70
N LEU A 79 -1.79 -1.05 1.85
CA LEU A 79 -1.02 -2.18 1.34
C LEU A 79 -0.26 -2.90 2.47
N PHE A 80 0.33 -2.15 3.39
CA PHE A 80 0.99 -2.72 4.57
C PHE A 80 0.00 -3.50 5.44
N CYS A 81 -1.17 -2.92 5.77
CA CYS A 81 -2.22 -3.62 6.51
C CYS A 81 -2.68 -4.90 5.81
N LYS A 82 -2.82 -4.87 4.48
CA LYS A 82 -3.17 -6.05 3.68
C LYS A 82 -2.08 -7.12 3.72
N GLY A 83 -0.80 -6.74 3.71
CA GLY A 83 0.33 -7.65 3.89
C GLY A 83 0.29 -8.38 5.23
N LEU A 84 -0.20 -7.72 6.28
CA LEU A 84 -0.44 -8.30 7.61
C LEU A 84 -1.67 -9.22 7.68
N GLY A 85 -2.46 -9.32 6.62
CA GLY A 85 -3.74 -10.03 6.62
C GLY A 85 -4.91 -9.23 7.20
N VAL A 86 -4.74 -7.94 7.47
CA VAL A 86 -5.78 -7.04 7.99
C VAL A 86 -6.37 -6.22 6.83
N LEU A 87 -7.66 -5.83 6.89
CA LEU A 87 -8.31 -4.99 5.87
C LEU A 87 -8.26 -5.56 4.43
N THR A 88 -8.20 -6.88 4.27
CA THR A 88 -8.14 -7.55 2.96
C THR A 88 -9.38 -7.27 2.10
N SER A 89 -10.53 -7.03 2.72
CA SER A 89 -11.80 -6.70 2.06
C SER A 89 -11.89 -5.28 1.48
N LEU A 90 -11.03 -4.34 1.91
CA LEU A 90 -11.09 -2.96 1.41
C LEU A 90 -10.58 -2.87 -0.05
N PRO A 91 -11.29 -2.16 -0.94
CA PRO A 91 -10.77 -1.90 -2.28
C PRO A 91 -9.55 -0.96 -2.19
N MET A 92 -8.53 -1.20 -3.02
CA MET A 92 -7.42 -0.26 -3.14
C MET A 92 -7.91 1.00 -3.86
N THR A 93 -7.73 2.16 -3.23
CA THR A 93 -7.99 3.47 -3.84
C THR A 93 -6.94 3.73 -4.93
N GLY A 94 -7.33 4.19 -6.13
CA GLY A 94 -6.40 4.50 -7.23
C GLY A 94 -5.90 3.31 -8.04
N VAL A 95 -6.02 2.08 -7.52
CA VAL A 95 -5.99 0.87 -8.35
C VAL A 95 -7.38 0.71 -8.91
N GLU A 96 -7.69 1.47 -9.96
CA GLU A 96 -8.80 1.13 -10.84
C GLU A 96 -8.49 -0.28 -11.31
N ARG A 97 -9.12 -1.25 -10.64
CA ARG A 97 -9.01 -2.63 -11.04
C ARG A 97 -9.62 -2.61 -12.44
N GLN A 98 -8.77 -2.56 -13.45
CA GLN A 98 -8.97 -3.30 -14.68
C GLN A 98 -8.98 -4.75 -14.22
N ARG A 99 -10.07 -5.11 -13.54
CA ARG A 99 -10.36 -6.46 -13.20
C ARG A 99 -10.35 -7.12 -14.56
N THR A 100 -9.58 -8.17 -14.69
CA THR A 100 -9.70 -9.13 -15.79
C THR A 100 -11.06 -9.86 -15.73
N PHE A 101 -12.14 -9.19 -15.29
CA PHE A 101 -13.50 -9.51 -15.66
C PHE A 101 -13.62 -9.23 -17.16
N SER A 102 -13.22 -10.24 -17.93
CA SER A 102 -13.72 -10.50 -19.27
C SER A 102 -15.24 -10.64 -19.14
N GLY A 103 -15.93 -9.50 -19.16
CA GLY A 103 -17.35 -9.38 -18.83
C GLY A 103 -17.82 -7.94 -18.61
N SER A 104 -17.12 -6.96 -19.19
CA SER A 104 -17.61 -5.59 -19.36
C SER A 104 -18.89 -5.62 -20.20
N SER A 105 -20.01 -5.94 -19.55
CA SER A 105 -21.35 -5.76 -20.10
C SER A 105 -21.77 -4.34 -19.74
N THR A 106 -21.66 -3.45 -20.72
CA THR A 106 -22.42 -2.20 -20.76
C THR A 106 -23.89 -2.54 -20.94
N ASP A 107 -24.78 -1.78 -20.29
CA ASP A 107 -26.20 -1.82 -20.65
C ASP A 107 -26.43 -1.30 -22.08
N GLU A 108 -27.64 -1.46 -22.63
CA GLU A 108 -28.00 -0.90 -23.95
C GLU A 108 -27.75 0.62 -24.04
N GLU A 109 -27.79 1.35 -22.92
CA GLU A 109 -27.38 2.77 -22.82
C GLU A 109 -25.88 3.01 -22.51
N GLY A 110 -25.00 2.02 -22.65
CA GLY A 110 -23.54 2.20 -22.52
C GLY A 110 -23.03 2.42 -21.09
N ARG A 111 -23.87 2.22 -20.07
CA ARG A 111 -23.49 2.45 -18.66
C ARG A 111 -22.78 1.22 -18.07
N PRO A 112 -21.70 1.40 -17.30
CA PRO A 112 -21.01 0.29 -16.64
C PRO A 112 -21.90 -0.31 -15.55
N ARG A 113 -22.35 -1.56 -15.74
CA ARG A 113 -23.13 -2.28 -14.73
C ARG A 113 -22.29 -2.58 -13.49
N ARG A 114 -22.72 -2.09 -12.33
CA ARG A 114 -22.12 -2.42 -11.03
C ARG A 114 -22.46 -3.87 -10.67
N HIS A 115 -21.64 -4.82 -11.10
CA HIS A 115 -21.78 -6.21 -10.68
C HIS A 115 -21.40 -6.36 -9.20
N ARG A 116 -22.28 -7.01 -8.43
CA ARG A 116 -22.01 -7.44 -7.05
C ARG A 116 -20.80 -8.39 -7.05
N ALA A 117 -20.03 -8.41 -5.95
CA ALA A 117 -18.99 -9.41 -5.78
C ALA A 117 -19.65 -10.79 -5.71
N MET A 118 -19.19 -11.72 -6.54
CA MET A 118 -19.72 -13.08 -6.58
C MET A 118 -19.36 -13.81 -5.28
N SER A 119 -20.28 -14.62 -4.75
CA SER A 119 -20.07 -15.44 -3.56
C SER A 119 -19.10 -16.61 -3.85
N MET A 120 -18.53 -17.22 -2.80
CA MET A 120 -17.62 -18.37 -2.95
C MET A 120 -18.30 -19.54 -3.67
N GLU A 121 -19.59 -19.77 -3.37
CA GLU A 121 -20.43 -20.80 -3.99
C GLU A 121 -20.69 -20.50 -5.48
N GLU A 122 -20.71 -19.22 -5.88
CA GLU A 122 -20.88 -18.81 -7.27
C GLU A 122 -19.61 -19.00 -8.13
N TYR A 123 -18.42 -19.14 -7.51
CA TYR A 123 -17.19 -19.45 -8.24
C TYR A 123 -17.14 -20.91 -8.71
N ASP A 124 -17.79 -21.81 -7.99
CA ASP A 124 -17.81 -23.23 -8.30
C ASP A 124 -18.77 -23.58 -9.45
N ILE A 125 -19.62 -22.63 -9.87
CA ILE A 125 -20.57 -22.82 -10.98
C ILE A 125 -19.87 -22.51 -12.31
N PRO A 126 -19.70 -23.48 -13.22
CA PRO A 126 -19.05 -23.24 -14.50
C PRO A 126 -19.89 -22.33 -15.41
N ASN A 127 -19.35 -21.17 -15.77
CA ASN A 127 -20.04 -20.19 -16.62
C ASN A 127 -19.86 -20.51 -18.11
N LEU A 128 -20.80 -21.26 -18.68
CA LEU A 128 -20.74 -21.74 -20.07
C LEU A 128 -20.72 -20.61 -21.11
N ARG A 129 -21.30 -19.43 -20.80
CA ARG A 129 -21.29 -18.27 -21.71
C ARG A 129 -19.93 -17.58 -21.81
N ARG A 130 -19.03 -17.78 -20.84
CA ARG A 130 -17.67 -17.24 -20.92
C ARG A 130 -16.86 -17.89 -22.05
N PHE A 131 -17.27 -19.08 -22.50
CA PHE A 131 -16.61 -19.82 -23.58
C PHE A 131 -17.29 -19.67 -24.94
N SER A 132 -18.36 -18.87 -25.07
CA SER A 132 -18.95 -18.61 -26.38
C SER A 132 -18.10 -17.58 -27.13
N PHE A 133 -17.24 -18.06 -28.04
CA PHE A 133 -16.67 -17.24 -29.10
C PHE A 133 -17.79 -16.93 -30.10
N SER A 134 -18.55 -15.84 -29.91
CA SER A 134 -19.33 -15.29 -31.01
C SER A 134 -18.35 -14.64 -31.98
N ASN A 135 -18.03 -15.33 -33.08
CA ASN A 135 -17.36 -14.70 -34.22
C ASN A 135 -18.25 -13.55 -34.71
N SER A 136 -17.88 -12.31 -34.39
CA SER A 136 -18.42 -11.15 -35.08
C SER A 136 -17.81 -11.13 -36.48
N VAL A 137 -18.48 -11.79 -37.43
CA VAL A 137 -18.23 -11.56 -38.86
C VAL A 137 -18.59 -10.10 -39.14
N GLN A 138 -17.59 -9.23 -39.23
CA GLN A 138 -17.75 -7.89 -39.78
C GLN A 138 -18.13 -8.02 -41.24
N THR A 139 -19.41 -7.89 -41.55
CA THR A 139 -19.88 -7.68 -42.91
C THR A 139 -19.53 -6.25 -43.29
N ALA A 140 -18.50 -6.08 -44.12
CA ALA A 140 -18.25 -4.84 -44.85
C ALA A 140 -19.33 -4.69 -45.93
N ASN A 141 -20.05 -3.57 -45.90
CA ASN A 141 -20.65 -2.89 -47.05
C ASN A 141 -20.89 -1.43 -46.67
#